data_AF-E1GXZ5-F1
#
_entry.id   AF-E1GXZ5-F1
#
_cell.length_a   1.000
_cell.length_b   1.000
_cell.length_c   1.000
_cell.angle_alpha   90.00
_cell.angle_beta   90.00
_cell.angle_gamma   90.00
#
_symmetry.space_group_name_H-M   'P 1'
#
loop_
_entity.id
_entity.type
_entity.pdbx_description
1 polymer ?
#
loop_
_entity_poly.entity_id
_entity_poly.type
_entity_poly.pdbx_seq_one_letter_code
_entity_poly.pdbx_strand_id
1 'polypeptide(L)'
;MAANNLGRYVWLLDTIRRHKRLTFEEINRLWVCSGLSYGEGDEIPLRTFHNHRKAISDIFDVYIECDNKDGYRYYIDAPEKLKSDSLRSWLIDSYSMLNQVQADKKLEGRILFEDIPSGHEWLTNIMQAMREEKVLYITYQGFGKPIENSFEIE
;
A
#
# COMPACT_ATOMS: atom_id res chain seq x y z
N MET A 1 -9.02 12.67 -10.94
CA MET A 1 -7.92 12.19 -10.08
C MET A 1 -7.57 10.77 -10.51
N ALA A 2 -6.33 10.52 -10.94
CA ALA A 2 -5.89 9.18 -11.32
C ALA A 2 -5.93 8.32 -10.06
N ALA A 3 -6.97 7.50 -9.92
CA ALA A 3 -7.10 6.63 -8.77
C ALA A 3 -5.92 5.64 -8.78
N ASN A 4 -5.04 5.80 -7.79
CA ASN A 4 -3.74 5.14 -7.74
C ASN A 4 -3.95 3.61 -7.73
N ASN A 5 -3.42 2.88 -8.72
CA ASN A 5 -3.57 1.43 -8.75
C ASN A 5 -2.83 0.76 -7.58
N LEU A 6 -1.70 1.34 -7.15
CA LEU A 6 -1.00 0.89 -5.95
C LEU A 6 -1.89 1.02 -4.70
N GLY A 7 -2.63 2.14 -4.65
CA GLY A 7 -3.92 2.32 -3.95
C GLY A 7 -4.64 1.05 -3.57
N ARG A 8 -5.12 0.45 -4.64
CA ARG A 8 -6.09 -0.62 -4.64
C ARG A 8 -5.43 -1.95 -4.32
N TYR A 9 -4.19 -2.13 -4.76
CA TYR A 9 -3.41 -3.33 -4.46
C TYR A 9 -3.12 -3.44 -2.97
N VAL A 10 -2.67 -2.34 -2.34
CA VAL A 10 -2.42 -2.29 -0.90
C VAL A 10 -3.73 -2.48 -0.12
N TRP A 11 -4.81 -1.82 -0.52
CA TRP A 11 -6.10 -2.01 0.13
C TRP A 11 -6.57 -3.47 0.08
N LEU A 12 -6.40 -4.14 -1.06
CA LEU A 12 -6.82 -5.53 -1.23
C LEU A 12 -5.99 -6.47 -0.35
N LEU A 13 -4.67 -6.28 -0.34
CA LEU A 13 -3.76 -7.00 0.54
C LEU A 13 -4.14 -6.84 2.01
N ASP A 14 -4.28 -5.60 2.48
CA ASP A 14 -4.57 -5.32 3.89
C ASP A 14 -5.96 -5.84 4.30
N THR A 15 -6.94 -5.77 3.40
CA THR A 15 -8.28 -6.32 3.61
C THR A 15 -8.24 -7.83 3.82
N ILE A 16 -7.57 -8.58 2.93
CA ILE A 16 -7.44 -10.04 3.09
C ILE A 16 -6.56 -10.37 4.31
N ARG A 17 -5.51 -9.59 4.58
CA ARG A 17 -4.63 -9.78 5.76
C ARG A 17 -5.39 -9.66 7.08
N ARG A 18 -6.29 -8.68 7.19
CA ARG A 18 -7.13 -8.44 8.38
C ARG A 18 -8.19 -9.52 8.57
N HIS A 19 -8.90 -9.87 7.51
CA HIS A 19 -10.02 -10.82 7.58
C HIS A 19 -9.61 -12.29 7.39
N LYS A 20 -8.34 -12.54 7.03
CA LYS A 20 -7.73 -13.86 6.73
C LYS A 20 -8.28 -14.57 5.50
N ARG A 21 -9.60 -14.73 5.42
CA ARG A 21 -10.29 -15.45 4.34
C ARG A 21 -11.59 -14.75 4.00
N LEU A 22 -11.77 -14.38 2.73
CA LEU A 22 -12.97 -13.67 2.25
C LEU A 22 -13.43 -14.21 0.90
N THR A 23 -14.74 -14.28 0.66
CA THR A 23 -15.25 -14.52 -0.71
C THR A 23 -15.10 -13.27 -1.57
N PHE A 24 -15.26 -13.43 -2.88
CA PHE A 24 -15.24 -12.29 -3.81
C PHE A 24 -16.36 -11.29 -3.50
N GLU A 25 -17.55 -11.76 -3.13
CA GLU A 25 -18.69 -10.92 -2.75
C GLU A 25 -18.42 -10.12 -1.47
N GLU A 26 -17.77 -10.73 -0.48
CA GLU A 26 -17.37 -10.04 0.75
C GLU A 26 -16.33 -8.95 0.46
N ILE A 27 -15.34 -9.25 -0.39
CA ILE A 27 -14.35 -8.28 -0.86
C ILE A 27 -15.04 -7.13 -1.59
N ASN A 28 -15.98 -7.42 -2.48
CA ASN A 28 -16.73 -6.41 -3.23
C ASN A 28 -17.54 -5.49 -2.31
N ARG A 29 -18.19 -6.04 -1.29
CA ARG A 29 -18.92 -5.24 -0.30
C ARG A 29 -18.02 -4.25 0.43
N LEU A 30 -16.83 -4.71 0.85
CA LEU A 30 -15.84 -3.86 1.50
C LEU A 30 -15.27 -2.81 0.51
N TRP A 31 -15.09 -3.20 -0.75
CA TRP A 31 -14.59 -2.34 -1.82
C TRP A 31 -15.50 -1.14 -2.07
N VAL A 32 -16.81 -1.36 -2.17
CA VAL A 32 -17.81 -0.27 -2.36
C VAL A 32 -17.75 0.74 -1.22
N CYS A 33 -17.51 0.28 0.02
CA CYS A 33 -17.36 1.15 1.19
C CYS A 33 -15.97 1.82 1.31
N SER A 34 -14.99 1.45 0.46
CA SER A 34 -13.60 1.89 0.61
C SER A 34 -13.29 3.26 0.04
N GLY A 35 -14.17 3.83 -0.79
CA GLY A 35 -13.90 5.09 -1.51
C GLY A 35 -12.84 4.97 -2.63
N LEU A 36 -12.31 3.77 -2.90
CA LEU A 36 -11.28 3.49 -3.92
C LEU A 36 -11.87 2.97 -5.25
N SER A 37 -13.18 2.95 -5.36
CA SER A 37 -13.92 2.46 -6.53
C SER A 37 -13.56 3.24 -7.79
N TYR A 38 -13.81 2.63 -8.95
CA TYR A 38 -13.52 3.25 -10.26
C TYR A 38 -14.53 4.35 -10.63
N GLY A 39 -15.70 4.37 -9.97
CA GLY A 39 -16.75 5.39 -9.96
C GLY A 39 -17.54 5.30 -8.64
N GLU A 40 -18.48 6.21 -8.35
CA GLU A 40 -19.22 6.16 -7.07
C GLU A 40 -20.07 4.88 -6.96
N GLY A 41 -19.75 4.02 -5.98
CA GLY A 41 -20.50 2.81 -5.70
C GLY A 41 -20.17 1.60 -6.58
N ASP A 42 -19.18 1.69 -7.47
CA ASP A 42 -18.84 0.61 -8.39
C ASP A 42 -18.17 -0.58 -7.69
N GLU A 43 -18.76 -1.76 -7.87
CA GLU A 43 -18.12 -3.04 -7.58
C GLU A 43 -16.86 -3.24 -8.42
N ILE A 44 -15.88 -3.98 -7.89
CA ILE A 44 -14.73 -4.40 -8.68
C ILE A 44 -15.17 -5.48 -9.68
N PRO A 45 -14.97 -5.30 -11.00
CA PRO A 45 -15.23 -6.37 -11.95
C PRO A 45 -14.30 -7.57 -11.67
N LEU A 46 -14.81 -8.80 -11.79
CA LEU A 46 -14.04 -10.01 -11.47
C LEU A 46 -12.71 -10.09 -12.24
N ARG A 47 -12.72 -9.72 -13.52
CA ARG A 47 -11.51 -9.61 -14.35
C ARG A 47 -10.49 -8.63 -13.75
N THR A 48 -10.97 -7.47 -13.31
CA THR A 48 -10.11 -6.46 -12.67
C THR A 48 -9.54 -6.99 -11.37
N PHE A 49 -10.34 -7.64 -10.53
CA PHE A 49 -9.87 -8.28 -9.30
C PHE A 49 -8.76 -9.32 -9.56
N HIS A 50 -8.91 -10.18 -10.57
CA HIS A 50 -7.84 -11.12 -10.94
C HIS A 50 -6.58 -10.41 -11.45
N ASN A 51 -6.73 -9.33 -12.23
CA ASN A 51 -5.58 -8.52 -12.64
C ASN A 51 -4.87 -7.87 -11.45
N HIS A 52 -5.62 -7.42 -10.44
CA HIS A 52 -5.05 -6.87 -9.20
C HIS A 52 -4.29 -7.94 -8.42
N ARG A 53 -4.86 -9.14 -8.26
CA ARG A 53 -4.15 -10.28 -7.65
C ARG A 53 -2.82 -10.55 -8.36
N LYS A 54 -2.83 -10.59 -9.68
CA LYS A 54 -1.61 -10.79 -10.47
C LYS A 54 -0.59 -9.68 -10.24
N ALA A 55 -1.01 -8.41 -10.32
CA ALA A 55 -0.13 -7.28 -10.08
C ALA A 55 0.45 -7.29 -8.65
N ILE A 56 -0.33 -7.72 -7.65
CA ILE A 56 0.12 -7.90 -6.28
C ILE A 56 1.23 -8.94 -6.20
N SER A 57 1.09 -10.07 -6.89
CA SER A 57 2.14 -11.09 -6.97
C SER A 57 3.39 -10.56 -7.68
N ASP A 58 3.23 -9.84 -8.78
CA ASP A 58 4.37 -9.30 -9.54
C ASP A 58 5.14 -8.22 -8.77
N ILE A 59 4.44 -7.36 -8.00
CA ILE A 59 5.03 -6.20 -7.32
C ILE A 59 5.52 -6.54 -5.91
N PHE A 60 4.70 -7.26 -5.14
CA PHE A 60 4.96 -7.53 -3.73
C PHE A 60 5.43 -8.96 -3.48
N ASP A 61 5.46 -9.82 -4.50
CA ASP A 61 5.76 -11.26 -4.36
C ASP A 61 4.90 -11.87 -3.22
N VAL A 62 3.61 -11.53 -3.27
CA VAL A 62 2.55 -12.05 -2.42
C VAL A 62 1.50 -12.73 -3.28
N TYR A 63 1.14 -13.95 -2.90
CA TYR A 63 0.16 -14.74 -3.63
C TYR A 63 -1.15 -14.73 -2.85
N ILE A 64 -2.18 -14.12 -3.45
CA ILE A 64 -3.55 -14.25 -2.95
C ILE A 64 -4.15 -15.45 -3.67
N GLU A 65 -4.40 -16.54 -2.97
CA GLU A 65 -4.93 -17.79 -3.53
C GLU A 65 -6.43 -17.95 -3.26
N CYS A 66 -7.08 -18.81 -4.06
CA CYS A 66 -8.50 -19.13 -3.92
C CYS A 66 -8.66 -20.60 -3.50
N ASP A 67 -9.40 -20.82 -2.42
CA ASP A 67 -9.75 -22.16 -1.98
C ASP A 67 -11.13 -22.56 -2.52
N ASN A 68 -11.14 -23.40 -3.55
CA ASN A 68 -12.36 -23.91 -4.16
C ASN A 68 -13.12 -24.91 -3.28
N LYS A 69 -12.47 -25.49 -2.26
CA LYS A 69 -13.11 -26.43 -1.31
C LYS A 69 -13.77 -25.69 -0.14
N ASP A 70 -13.29 -24.48 0.15
CA ASP A 70 -13.79 -23.60 1.22
C ASP A 70 -14.64 -22.45 0.64
N GLY A 71 -15.55 -22.77 -0.29
CA GLY A 71 -16.53 -21.80 -0.82
C GLY A 71 -15.94 -20.66 -1.64
N TYR A 72 -14.83 -20.89 -2.36
CA TYR A 72 -14.14 -19.89 -3.18
C TYR A 72 -13.62 -18.68 -2.37
N ARG A 73 -13.15 -18.95 -1.15
CA ARG A 73 -12.54 -17.93 -0.29
C ARG A 73 -11.11 -17.64 -0.71
N TYR A 74 -10.78 -16.35 -0.76
CA TYR A 74 -9.47 -15.81 -1.04
C TYR A 74 -8.68 -15.58 0.25
N TYR A 75 -7.40 -15.95 0.22
CA TYR A 75 -6.48 -15.82 1.35
C TYR A 75 -5.07 -15.51 0.87
N ILE A 76 -4.23 -14.96 1.75
CA ILE A 76 -2.81 -14.77 1.48
C ILE A 76 -2.09 -16.08 1.76
N ASP A 77 -1.37 -16.60 0.77
CA ASP A 77 -0.47 -17.74 0.95
C ASP A 77 0.79 -17.32 1.72
N ALA A 78 1.26 -18.21 2.60
CA ALA A 78 2.42 -17.99 3.48
C ALA A 78 2.46 -16.61 4.19
N PRO A 79 1.43 -16.24 4.97
CA PRO A 79 1.32 -14.90 5.56
C PRO A 79 2.45 -14.53 6.54
N GLU A 80 3.18 -15.51 7.06
CA GLU A 80 4.39 -15.34 7.86
C GLU A 80 5.55 -14.69 7.09
N LYS A 81 5.67 -14.93 5.78
CA LYS A 81 6.71 -14.30 4.94
C LYS A 81 6.51 -12.79 4.83
N LEU A 82 5.25 -12.36 4.81
CA LEU A 82 4.86 -10.95 4.85
C LEU A 82 5.23 -10.28 6.17
N LYS A 83 5.25 -11.02 7.29
CA LYS A 83 5.67 -10.48 8.59
C LYS A 83 7.19 -10.41 8.75
N SER A 84 7.93 -11.27 8.07
CA SER A 84 9.40 -11.25 8.09
C SER A 84 10.01 -10.16 7.21
N ASP A 85 9.27 -9.67 6.22
CA ASP A 85 9.73 -8.58 5.32
C ASP A 85 9.25 -7.22 5.83
N SER A 86 10.10 -6.57 6.64
CA SER A 86 9.81 -5.30 7.31
C SER A 86 9.53 -4.14 6.34
N LEU A 87 10.18 -4.12 5.18
CA LEU A 87 9.98 -3.10 4.14
C LEU A 87 8.63 -3.28 3.43
N ARG A 88 8.26 -4.52 3.08
CA ARG A 88 6.95 -4.81 2.49
C ARG A 88 5.81 -4.52 3.47
N SER A 89 5.96 -4.90 4.74
CA SER A 89 4.96 -4.55 5.76
C SER A 89 4.84 -3.04 5.94
N TRP A 90 5.96 -2.32 6.02
CA TRP A 90 5.95 -0.86 6.17
C TRP A 90 5.28 -0.15 4.98
N LEU A 91 5.56 -0.55 3.74
CA LEU A 91 4.90 0.02 2.56
C LEU A 91 3.39 -0.23 2.58
N ILE A 92 2.96 -1.45 2.93
CA ILE A 92 1.54 -1.79 3.05
C ILE A 92 0.89 -0.95 4.15
N ASP A 93 1.54 -0.81 5.31
CA ASP A 93 1.00 -0.11 6.47
C ASP A 93 0.92 1.40 6.23
N SER A 94 2.00 2.03 5.72
CA SER A 94 2.05 3.46 5.39
C SER A 94 1.03 3.83 4.31
N TYR A 95 0.91 2.99 3.28
CA TYR A 95 0.02 3.26 2.18
C TYR A 95 -1.46 2.97 2.54
N SER A 96 -1.73 1.97 3.38
CA SER A 96 -3.05 1.72 3.96
C SER A 96 -3.53 2.89 4.82
N MET A 97 -2.64 3.47 5.63
CA MET A 97 -2.93 4.70 6.39
C MET A 97 -3.26 5.85 5.45
N LEU A 98 -2.42 6.10 4.43
CA LEU A 98 -2.63 7.19 3.47
C LEU A 98 -3.98 7.07 2.74
N ASN A 99 -4.34 5.87 2.30
CA ASN A 99 -5.62 5.60 1.67
C ASN A 99 -6.82 5.83 2.60
N GLN A 100 -6.76 5.39 3.86
CA GLN A 100 -7.87 5.60 4.80
C GLN A 100 -8.15 7.08 5.02
N VAL A 101 -7.10 7.90 5.14
CA VAL A 101 -7.25 9.35 5.30
C VAL A 101 -7.82 9.99 4.03
N GLN A 102 -7.40 9.56 2.84
CA GLN A 102 -7.91 10.09 1.58
C GLN A 102 -9.35 9.66 1.26
N ALA A 103 -9.73 8.43 1.64
CA ALA A 103 -11.07 7.89 1.37
C ALA A 103 -12.16 8.49 2.27
N ASP A 104 -11.80 9.00 3.45
CA ASP A 104 -12.76 9.56 4.38
C ASP A 104 -13.06 11.03 4.05
N LYS A 105 -14.05 11.26 3.18
CA LYS A 105 -14.54 12.60 2.82
C LYS A 105 -14.90 13.48 4.05
N LYS A 106 -15.15 12.88 5.23
CA LYS A 106 -15.41 13.64 6.47
C LYS A 106 -14.16 14.25 7.11
N LEU A 107 -12.97 13.80 6.70
CA LEU A 107 -11.67 14.32 7.12
C LEU A 107 -11.12 15.36 6.14
N GLU A 108 -11.79 15.56 4.99
CA GLU A 108 -11.45 16.58 4.00
C GLU A 108 -11.47 17.98 4.65
N GLY A 109 -10.34 18.68 4.62
CA GLY A 109 -10.16 19.98 5.27
C GLY A 109 -9.83 19.94 6.78
N ARG A 110 -9.86 18.76 7.43
CA ARG A 110 -9.41 18.59 8.84
C ARG A 110 -7.97 18.10 8.93
N ILE A 111 -7.50 17.40 7.91
CA ILE A 111 -6.12 16.93 7.77
C ILE A 111 -5.57 17.56 6.49
N LEU A 112 -4.58 18.44 6.65
CA LEU A 112 -3.80 18.96 5.52
C LEU A 112 -2.74 17.92 5.17
N PHE A 113 -2.77 17.45 3.93
CA PHE A 113 -1.66 16.68 3.39
C PHE A 113 -0.56 17.66 3.00
N GLU A 114 0.66 17.45 3.52
CA GLU A 114 1.83 18.06 2.90
C GLU A 114 1.97 17.48 1.49
N ASP A 115 2.29 18.34 0.53
CA ASP A 115 2.76 17.88 -0.77
C ASP A 115 4.02 17.03 -0.48
N ILE A 116 4.09 15.80 -0.99
CA ILE A 116 5.22 14.88 -0.74
C ILE A 116 6.09 14.82 -2.02
N PRO A 117 6.85 15.87 -2.36
CA PRO A 117 7.74 15.85 -3.51
C PRO A 117 8.91 14.86 -3.34
N SER A 118 9.26 14.55 -2.08
CA SER A 118 10.44 13.75 -1.71
C SER A 118 10.39 12.28 -2.14
N GLY A 119 9.21 11.71 -2.32
CA GLY A 119 9.05 10.30 -2.74
C GLY A 119 9.54 10.05 -4.16
N HIS A 120 9.48 11.06 -5.05
CA HIS A 120 10.01 10.96 -6.41
C HIS A 120 11.49 11.37 -6.51
N GLU A 121 11.92 12.34 -5.70
CA GLU A 121 13.29 12.89 -5.78
C GLU A 121 14.34 12.01 -5.10
N TRP A 122 14.09 11.51 -3.89
CA TRP A 122 15.15 10.93 -3.05
C TRP A 122 15.13 9.42 -3.01
N LEU A 123 13.94 8.80 -3.09
CA LEU A 123 13.81 7.35 -2.94
C LEU A 123 14.61 6.58 -4.01
N THR A 124 14.57 7.05 -5.27
CA THR A 124 15.34 6.44 -6.37
C THR A 124 16.84 6.49 -6.10
N ASN A 125 17.34 7.63 -5.62
CA ASN A 125 18.76 7.83 -5.34
C ASN A 125 19.22 7.02 -4.13
N ILE A 126 18.38 6.93 -3.08
CA ILE A 126 18.66 6.11 -1.90
C ILE A 126 18.72 4.63 -2.29
N MET A 127 17.73 4.13 -3.04
CA MET A 127 17.74 2.75 -3.51
C MET A 127 18.95 2.43 -4.39
N GLN A 128 19.39 3.38 -5.23
CA GLN A 128 20.57 3.19 -6.07
C GLN A 128 21.85 3.12 -5.22
N ALA A 129 22.00 3.97 -4.21
CA ALA A 129 23.12 3.92 -3.29
C ALA A 129 23.19 2.59 -2.52
N MET A 130 22.04 2.07 -2.07
CA MET A 130 21.97 0.75 -1.43
C MET A 130 22.42 -0.38 -2.38
N ARG A 131 22.02 -0.35 -3.66
CA ARG A 131 22.45 -1.35 -4.66
C ARG A 131 23.94 -1.29 -4.97
N GLU A 132 24.52 -0.10 -4.86
CA GLU A 132 25.94 0.16 -5.13
C GLU A 132 26.80 0.08 -3.86
N GLU A 133 26.21 -0.32 -2.72
CA GLU A 133 26.87 -0.39 -1.41
C GLU A 133 27.54 0.94 -1.02
N LYS A 134 26.84 2.06 -1.25
CA LYS A 134 27.33 3.42 -0.99
C LYS A 134 26.71 4.01 0.26
N VAL A 135 27.57 4.59 1.10
CA VAL A 135 27.17 5.46 2.22
C VAL A 135 26.57 6.75 1.67
N LEU A 136 25.42 7.15 2.22
CA LEU A 136 24.76 8.40 1.87
C LEU A 136 25.11 9.48 2.89
N TYR A 137 25.31 10.70 2.40
CA TYR A 137 25.43 11.88 3.25
C TYR A 137 24.11 12.66 3.17
N ILE A 138 23.36 12.73 4.27
CA ILE A 138 22.04 13.36 4.32
C ILE A 138 22.10 14.61 5.19
N THR A 139 21.48 15.69 4.71
CA THR A 139 21.17 16.87 5.51
C THR A 139 19.69 16.87 5.85
N TYR A 140 19.36 16.88 7.14
CA TYR A 140 17.99 16.82 7.65
C TYR A 140 17.72 17.92 8.67
N GLN A 141 16.64 18.68 8.44
CA GLN A 141 16.11 19.62 9.42
C GLN A 141 14.92 18.99 10.14
N GLY A 142 15.10 18.71 11.43
CA GLY A 142 14.03 18.17 12.28
C GLY A 142 12.89 19.16 12.46
N PHE A 143 11.66 18.65 12.58
CA PHE A 143 10.49 19.47 12.85
C PHE A 143 10.67 20.30 14.13
N GLY A 144 10.46 21.62 14.02
CA GLY A 144 10.67 22.56 15.13
C GLY A 144 12.13 22.85 15.47
N LYS A 145 13.11 22.30 14.73
CA LYS A 145 14.52 22.67 14.88
C LYS A 145 14.90 23.82 13.95
N PRO A 146 15.59 24.85 14.45
CA PRO A 146 15.97 26.00 13.64
C PRO A 146 17.17 25.75 12.71
N ILE A 147 17.87 24.61 12.88
CA ILE A 147 19.11 24.30 12.19
C ILE A 147 19.04 22.86 11.66
N GLU A 148 19.50 22.67 10.44
CA GLU A 148 19.68 21.37 9.80
C GLU A 148 20.95 20.66 10.26
N ASN A 149 20.91 19.33 10.35
CA ASN A 149 22.08 18.53 10.68
C ASN A 149 22.42 17.61 9.52
N SER A 150 23.71 17.49 9.22
CA SER A 150 24.22 16.56 8.23
C SER A 150 24.91 15.37 8.87
N PHE A 151 24.67 14.17 8.36
CA PHE A 151 25.25 12.93 8.87
C PHE A 151 25.30 11.85 7.79
N GLU A 152 26.16 10.87 8.00
CA GLU A 152 26.26 9.67 7.17
C GLU A 152 25.22 8.63 7.58
N ILE A 153 24.67 7.93 6.59
CA ILE A 153 23.78 6.79 6.77
C ILE A 153 24.25 5.64 5.86
N GLU A 154 24.36 4.45 6.47
CA GLU A 154 24.72 3.18 5.83
C GLU A 154 23.49 2.30 5.64
#